data_AF-A0A7J8PUK1-F1
#
_entry.id   AF-A0A7J8PUK1-F1
#
_cell.length_a   1.000
_cell.length_b   1.000
_cell.length_c   1.000
_cell.angle_alpha   90.00
_cell.angle_beta   90.00
_cell.angle_gamma   90.00
#
_symmetry.space_group_name_H-M   'P 1'
#
loop_
_entity.id
_entity.type
_entity.pdbx_description
1 polymer ?
#
loop_
_entity_poly.entity_id
_entity_poly.type
_entity_poly.pdbx_seq_one_letter_code
_entity_poly.pdbx_strand_id
1 'polypeptide(L)'
;MNHFADLMIQQCWIDVKELFEFWVRSLDENGKPNKFDVNLYNHYLRANLMIGASARDLFDFVAQMDDFEHVPNLASFNLILKAMRQAKETEAAEKLLDDATVEAALKYIDMALQSGYKLSIKVFTECIACCVSQGQLDTLVMLIERCRLDDLLIAKCYFEYAEAVMQADNSKLSFYDLEFMAKWIA
;
A
#
# COMPACT_ATOMS: atom_id res chain seq x y z
N MET A 1 -16.75 -1.48 -31.94
CA MET A 1 -15.64 -1.18 -31.00
C MET A 1 -16.28 -0.79 -29.67
N ASN A 2 -15.75 -1.29 -28.56
CA ASN A 2 -16.33 -1.10 -27.23
C ASN A 2 -16.17 0.38 -26.83
N HIS A 3 -17.28 1.10 -26.59
CA HIS A 3 -17.29 2.53 -26.27
C HIS A 3 -16.30 2.91 -25.16
N PHE A 4 -16.16 2.05 -24.15
CA PHE A 4 -15.19 2.22 -23.07
C PHE A 4 -13.73 2.25 -23.57
N ALA A 5 -13.38 1.37 -24.52
CA ALA A 5 -12.05 1.32 -25.11
C ALA A 5 -11.75 2.56 -25.96
N ASP A 6 -12.76 3.10 -26.65
CA ASP A 6 -12.61 4.33 -27.43
C ASP A 6 -12.31 5.52 -26.52
N LEU A 7 -13.02 5.66 -25.39
CA LEU A 7 -12.76 6.70 -24.38
C LEU A 7 -11.36 6.58 -23.77
N MET A 8 -10.89 5.35 -23.52
CA MET A 8 -9.53 5.09 -23.02
C MET A 8 -8.46 5.52 -24.03
N ILE A 9 -8.67 5.27 -25.33
CA ILE A 9 -7.74 5.69 -26.40
C ILE A 9 -7.73 7.22 -26.54
N GLN A 10 -8.91 7.84 -26.46
CA GLN A 10 -9.08 9.29 -26.58
C GLN A 10 -8.68 10.06 -25.31
N GLN A 11 -8.39 9.34 -24.21
CA GLN A 11 -8.00 9.92 -22.92
C GLN A 11 -9.09 10.80 -22.29
N CYS A 12 -10.36 10.46 -22.55
CA CYS A 12 -11.52 11.12 -21.97
C CYS A 12 -11.78 10.58 -20.54
N TRP A 13 -10.90 10.92 -19.59
CA TRP A 13 -10.85 10.27 -18.27
C TRP A 13 -12.09 10.49 -17.40
N ILE A 14 -12.74 11.64 -17.51
CA ILE A 14 -14.01 11.93 -16.81
C ILE A 14 -15.10 10.97 -17.31
N ASP A 15 -15.24 10.85 -18.63
CA ASP A 15 -16.23 9.96 -19.23
C ASP A 15 -15.95 8.49 -18.91
N VAL A 16 -14.67 8.06 -18.87
CA VAL A 16 -14.30 6.70 -18.44
C VAL A 16 -14.76 6.43 -17.00
N LYS A 17 -14.54 7.38 -16.08
CA LYS A 17 -14.94 7.27 -14.68
C LYS A 17 -16.46 7.17 -14.55
N GLU A 18 -17.19 8.11 -15.15
CA GLU A 18 -18.65 8.16 -15.07
C GLU A 18 -19.30 6.93 -15.70
N LEU A 19 -18.78 6.48 -16.85
CA LEU A 19 -19.26 5.27 -17.52
C LEU A 19 -19.08 4.02 -16.64
N PHE A 20 -17.93 3.88 -15.99
CA PHE A 20 -17.68 2.75 -15.08
C PHE A 20 -18.63 2.80 -13.87
N GLU A 21 -18.77 3.95 -13.22
CA GLU A 21 -19.63 4.14 -12.04
C GLU A 21 -21.12 3.90 -12.37
N PHE A 22 -21.57 4.33 -13.55
CA PHE A 22 -22.92 4.05 -14.03
C PHE A 22 -23.11 2.55 -14.30
N TRP A 23 -22.16 1.94 -15.01
CA TRP A 23 -22.26 0.54 -15.43
C TRP A 23 -22.25 -0.41 -14.22
N VAL A 24 -21.38 -0.20 -13.23
CA VAL A 24 -21.30 -1.08 -12.05
C VAL A 24 -22.57 -1.04 -11.19
N ARG A 25 -23.31 0.09 -11.21
CA ARG A 25 -24.61 0.24 -10.52
C ARG A 25 -25.80 -0.24 -11.34
N SER A 26 -25.60 -0.57 -12.61
CA SER A 26 -26.63 -1.03 -13.54
C SER A 26 -26.75 -2.56 -13.54
N LEU A 27 -27.86 -3.05 -14.08
CA LEU A 27 -28.08 -4.49 -14.29
C LEU A 27 -27.73 -4.87 -15.74
N ASP A 28 -27.32 -6.12 -15.92
CA ASP A 28 -27.12 -6.74 -17.23
C ASP A 28 -28.46 -7.04 -17.92
N GLU A 29 -28.41 -7.57 -19.14
CA GLU A 29 -29.58 -7.96 -19.94
C GLU A 29 -30.49 -9.00 -19.26
N ASN A 30 -29.98 -9.70 -18.24
CA ASN A 30 -30.68 -10.71 -17.47
C ASN A 30 -31.15 -10.17 -16.10
N GLY A 31 -31.00 -8.88 -15.83
CA GLY A 31 -31.37 -8.26 -14.56
C GLY A 31 -30.42 -8.56 -13.41
N LYS A 32 -29.18 -9.01 -13.68
CA LYS A 32 -28.17 -9.31 -12.67
C LYS A 32 -27.13 -8.19 -12.54
N PRO A 33 -26.46 -8.04 -11.39
CA PRO A 33 -25.35 -7.10 -11.26
C PRO A 33 -24.27 -7.37 -12.30
N ASN A 34 -23.75 -6.29 -12.88
CA ASN A 34 -22.66 -6.36 -13.84
C ASN A 34 -21.39 -6.94 -13.21
N LYS A 35 -20.78 -7.92 -13.89
CA LYS A 35 -19.52 -8.55 -13.45
C LYS A 35 -18.36 -8.01 -14.27
N PHE A 36 -17.30 -7.59 -13.60
CA PHE A 36 -16.07 -7.14 -14.22
C PHE A 36 -14.87 -7.94 -13.74
N ASP A 37 -13.73 -7.72 -14.37
CA ASP A 37 -12.45 -8.23 -13.91
C ASP A 37 -11.63 -7.11 -13.25
N VAL A 38 -10.59 -7.53 -12.54
CA VAL A 38 -9.64 -6.63 -11.89
C VAL A 38 -9.00 -5.62 -12.87
N ASN A 39 -8.90 -5.94 -14.16
CA ASN A 39 -8.30 -5.07 -15.16
C ASN A 39 -9.22 -3.90 -15.52
N LEU A 40 -10.53 -4.13 -15.61
CA LEU A 40 -11.50 -3.06 -15.81
C LEU A 40 -11.51 -2.09 -14.63
N TYR A 41 -11.44 -2.60 -13.39
CA TYR A 41 -11.31 -1.75 -12.20
C TYR A 41 -9.99 -0.96 -12.21
N ASN A 42 -8.88 -1.55 -12.69
CA ASN A 42 -7.62 -0.83 -12.85
C ASN A 42 -7.71 0.30 -13.88
N HIS A 43 -8.56 0.18 -14.90
CA HIS A 43 -8.83 1.30 -15.82
C HIS A 43 -9.62 2.43 -15.14
N TYR A 44 -10.56 2.09 -14.25
CA TYR A 44 -11.24 3.07 -13.40
C TYR A 44 -10.26 3.77 -12.45
N LEU A 45 -9.38 3.05 -11.77
CA LEU A 45 -8.32 3.63 -10.92
C LEU A 45 -7.40 4.56 -11.74
N ARG A 46 -7.03 4.15 -12.95
CA ARG A 46 -6.22 4.98 -13.85
C ARG A 46 -6.94 6.25 -14.26
N ALA A 47 -8.22 6.19 -14.58
CA ALA A 47 -9.01 7.37 -14.91
C ALA A 47 -9.02 8.37 -13.74
N ASN A 48 -9.25 7.88 -12.51
CA ASN A 48 -9.19 8.68 -11.29
C ASN A 48 -7.81 9.33 -11.08
N LEU A 49 -6.72 8.59 -11.29
CA LEU A 49 -5.38 9.16 -11.24
C LEU A 49 -5.20 10.30 -12.27
N MET A 50 -5.68 10.10 -13.50
CA MET A 50 -5.48 11.08 -14.58
C MET A 50 -6.32 12.35 -14.41
N ILE A 51 -7.41 12.30 -13.65
CA ILE A 51 -8.20 13.49 -13.24
C ILE A 51 -7.67 14.15 -11.96
N GLY A 52 -6.59 13.63 -11.37
CA GLY A 52 -5.92 14.24 -10.22
C GLY A 52 -6.32 13.68 -8.85
N ALA A 53 -6.87 12.47 -8.78
CA ALA A 53 -7.10 11.81 -7.49
C ALA A 53 -5.79 11.63 -6.72
N SER A 54 -5.84 11.83 -5.41
CA SER A 54 -4.69 11.65 -4.52
C SER A 54 -4.36 10.18 -4.31
N ALA A 55 -3.18 9.89 -3.76
CA ALA A 55 -2.82 8.53 -3.38
C ALA A 55 -3.80 7.91 -2.37
N ARG A 56 -4.33 8.73 -1.46
CA ARG A 56 -5.36 8.32 -0.49
C ARG A 56 -6.66 7.95 -1.19
N ASP A 57 -7.16 8.79 -2.09
CA ASP A 57 -8.40 8.50 -2.82
C ASP A 57 -8.29 7.18 -3.59
N LEU A 58 -7.15 6.95 -4.25
CA LEU A 58 -6.89 5.70 -4.96
C LEU A 58 -6.80 4.50 -4.03
N PHE A 59 -6.28 4.67 -2.82
CA PHE A 59 -6.24 3.61 -1.81
C PHE A 59 -7.65 3.27 -1.32
N ASP A 60 -8.48 4.28 -1.04
CA ASP A 60 -9.88 4.09 -0.65
C ASP A 60 -10.68 3.36 -1.75
N PHE A 61 -10.41 3.64 -3.03
CA PHE A 61 -10.99 2.89 -4.14
C PHE A 61 -10.44 1.46 -4.21
N VAL A 62 -9.14 1.24 -3.98
CA VAL A 62 -8.57 -0.10 -3.95
C VAL A 62 -9.16 -0.94 -2.81
N ALA A 63 -9.44 -0.35 -1.65
CA ALA A 63 -10.10 -1.03 -0.53
C ALA A 63 -11.52 -1.49 -0.87
N GLN A 64 -12.25 -0.72 -1.69
CA GLN A 64 -13.59 -1.10 -2.17
C GLN A 64 -13.57 -2.31 -3.12
N MET A 65 -12.42 -2.77 -3.61
CA MET A 65 -12.35 -3.96 -4.46
C MET A 65 -12.83 -5.22 -3.74
N ASP A 66 -12.67 -5.29 -2.41
CA ASP A 66 -13.17 -6.40 -1.60
C ASP A 66 -14.70 -6.50 -1.63
N ASP A 67 -15.43 -5.37 -1.71
CA ASP A 67 -16.89 -5.34 -1.85
C ASP A 67 -17.36 -5.95 -3.18
N PHE A 68 -16.46 -6.00 -4.16
CA PHE A 68 -16.68 -6.63 -5.47
C PHE A 68 -16.04 -8.02 -5.58
N GLU A 69 -15.61 -8.62 -4.46
CA GLU A 69 -14.93 -9.91 -4.41
C GLU A 69 -13.64 -9.95 -5.26
N HIS A 70 -12.96 -8.81 -5.38
CA HIS A 70 -11.73 -8.67 -6.15
C HIS A 70 -10.53 -8.34 -5.27
N VAL A 71 -9.46 -9.12 -5.44
CA VAL A 71 -8.18 -8.82 -4.81
C VAL A 71 -7.41 -7.82 -5.69
N PRO A 72 -6.96 -6.68 -5.15
CA PRO A 72 -6.09 -5.75 -5.87
C PRO A 72 -4.82 -6.43 -6.37
N ASN A 73 -4.34 -6.01 -7.54
CA ASN A 73 -3.14 -6.59 -8.16
C ASN A 73 -2.01 -5.56 -8.27
N LEU A 74 -0.86 -6.00 -8.79
CA LEU A 74 0.32 -5.15 -8.95
C LEU A 74 0.03 -3.86 -9.73
N ALA A 75 -0.85 -3.91 -10.73
CA ALA A 75 -1.21 -2.72 -11.52
C ALA A 75 -2.06 -1.73 -10.70
N SER A 76 -2.96 -2.21 -9.83
CA SER A 76 -3.73 -1.37 -8.89
C SER A 76 -2.79 -0.56 -8.00
N PHE A 77 -1.81 -1.23 -7.39
CA PHE A 77 -0.85 -0.57 -6.49
C PHE A 77 0.14 0.34 -7.21
N ASN A 78 0.56 -0.01 -8.43
CA ASN A 78 1.42 0.86 -9.25
C ASN A 78 0.77 2.22 -9.56
N LEU A 79 -0.56 2.29 -9.62
CA LEU A 79 -1.27 3.56 -9.81
C LEU A 79 -1.20 4.44 -8.57
N ILE A 80 -1.33 3.86 -7.37
CA ILE A 80 -1.14 4.58 -6.10
C ILE A 80 0.29 5.12 -5.99
N LEU A 81 1.28 4.28 -6.30
CA LEU A 81 2.70 4.70 -6.30
C LEU A 81 2.97 5.83 -7.28
N LYS A 82 2.30 5.80 -8.44
CA LYS A 82 2.41 6.87 -9.43
C LYS A 82 1.81 8.18 -8.91
N ALA A 83 0.68 8.13 -8.21
CA ALA A 83 0.07 9.29 -7.56
C ALA A 83 1.01 9.90 -6.51
N MET A 84 1.55 9.09 -5.61
CA MET A 84 2.50 9.53 -4.58
C MET A 84 3.75 10.16 -5.18
N ARG A 85 4.32 9.54 -6.22
CA ARG A 85 5.49 10.07 -6.93
C ARG A 85 5.18 11.41 -7.60
N GLN A 86 3.99 11.56 -8.20
CA GLN A 86 3.57 12.81 -8.84
C GLN A 86 3.39 13.93 -7.82
N ALA A 87 2.88 13.61 -6.63
CA ALA A 87 2.68 14.56 -5.56
C ALA A 87 3.98 14.92 -4.81
N LYS A 88 5.08 14.18 -5.03
CA LYS A 88 6.32 14.25 -4.23
C LYS A 88 6.04 14.05 -2.73
N GLU A 89 4.95 13.38 -2.39
CA GLU A 89 4.47 13.25 -1.03
C GLU A 89 5.18 12.08 -0.34
N THR A 90 6.21 12.40 0.44
CA THR A 90 6.69 11.51 1.50
C THR A 90 5.65 11.43 2.64
N GLU A 91 4.92 12.51 2.93
CA GLU A 91 3.90 12.59 4.00
C GLU A 91 2.63 11.79 3.74
N ALA A 92 2.21 11.58 2.48
CA ALA A 92 1.04 10.75 2.21
C ALA A 92 1.31 9.26 2.41
N ALA A 93 2.56 8.81 2.27
CA ALA A 93 2.96 7.47 2.70
C ALA A 93 2.83 7.34 4.23
N GLU A 94 3.17 8.38 4.99
CA GLU A 94 3.02 8.43 6.45
C GLU A 94 1.54 8.44 6.86
N LYS A 95 0.71 9.26 6.21
CA LYS A 95 -0.73 9.34 6.48
C LYS A 95 -1.49 8.07 6.09
N LEU A 96 -0.97 7.28 5.14
CA LEU A 96 -1.49 5.97 4.79
C LEU A 96 -1.19 4.92 5.87
N LEU A 97 -0.09 5.08 6.62
CA LEU A 97 0.22 4.27 7.81
C LEU A 97 -0.71 4.59 8.99
N ASP A 98 -1.16 5.84 9.09
CA ASP A 98 -2.07 6.29 10.14
C ASP A 98 -3.52 5.84 9.93
N ASP A 99 -4.02 5.85 8.68
CA ASP A 99 -5.45 5.62 8.38
C ASP A 99 -5.80 4.20 7.90
N ALA A 100 -4.83 3.42 7.40
CA ALA A 100 -5.05 2.01 7.04
C ALA A 100 -4.90 1.11 8.28
N THR A 101 -5.53 -0.06 8.30
CA THR A 101 -5.08 -1.10 9.24
C THR A 101 -3.60 -1.34 8.98
N VAL A 102 -2.81 -1.42 10.04
CA VAL A 102 -1.37 -1.57 9.95
C VAL A 102 -0.99 -2.78 9.10
N GLU A 103 -1.80 -3.83 9.08
CA GLU A 103 -1.66 -4.96 8.16
C GLU A 103 -1.74 -4.58 6.67
N ALA A 104 -2.66 -3.70 6.28
CA ALA A 104 -2.78 -3.21 4.91
C ALA A 104 -1.61 -2.30 4.54
N ALA A 105 -1.16 -1.47 5.49
CA ALA A 105 -0.01 -0.58 5.33
C ALA A 105 1.31 -1.37 5.22
N LEU A 106 1.49 -2.41 6.03
CA LEU A 106 2.65 -3.29 5.99
C LEU A 106 2.64 -4.17 4.74
N LYS A 107 1.49 -4.70 4.32
CA LYS A 107 1.34 -5.42 3.05
C LYS A 107 1.66 -4.53 1.85
N TYR A 108 1.27 -3.26 1.90
CA TYR A 108 1.59 -2.28 0.88
C TYR A 108 3.10 -2.03 0.78
N ILE A 109 3.78 -1.85 1.91
CA ILE A 109 5.24 -1.69 1.96
C ILE A 109 5.93 -2.94 1.44
N ASP A 110 5.44 -4.10 1.85
CA ASP A 110 5.97 -5.39 1.44
C ASP A 110 5.96 -5.56 -0.08
N MET A 111 4.88 -5.13 -0.73
CA MET A 111 4.74 -5.12 -2.19
C MET A 111 5.57 -4.03 -2.86
N ALA A 112 5.69 -2.85 -2.25
CA ALA A 112 6.54 -1.78 -2.76
C ALA A 112 8.01 -2.24 -2.81
N LEU A 113 8.50 -2.89 -1.75
CA LEU A 113 9.84 -3.47 -1.68
C LEU A 113 10.06 -4.58 -2.74
N GLN A 114 9.07 -5.46 -2.97
CA GLN A 114 9.14 -6.47 -4.05
C GLN A 114 9.31 -5.83 -5.44
N SER A 115 8.76 -4.64 -5.66
CA SER A 115 8.88 -3.92 -6.93
C SER A 115 10.25 -3.26 -7.15
N GLY A 116 11.15 -3.31 -6.16
CA GLY A 116 12.45 -2.62 -6.17
C GLY A 116 12.36 -1.14 -5.78
N TYR A 117 11.22 -0.70 -5.24
CA TYR A 117 11.07 0.64 -4.67
C TYR A 117 11.91 0.77 -3.40
N LYS A 118 12.61 1.89 -3.26
CA LYS A 118 13.38 2.21 -2.05
C LYS A 118 12.53 3.10 -1.15
N LEU A 119 12.20 2.59 0.04
CA LEU A 119 11.54 3.39 1.07
C LEU A 119 12.45 4.53 1.53
N SER A 120 11.82 5.63 1.95
CA SER A 120 12.54 6.66 2.69
C SER A 120 12.84 6.16 4.10
N ILE A 121 13.94 6.64 4.68
CA ILE A 121 14.33 6.31 6.07
C ILE A 121 13.21 6.68 7.05
N LYS A 122 12.53 7.81 6.82
CA LYS A 122 11.46 8.30 7.71
C LYS A 122 10.25 7.37 7.73
N VAL A 123 9.76 6.99 6.55
CA VAL A 123 8.65 6.03 6.40
C VAL A 123 9.02 4.68 7.01
N PHE A 124 10.27 4.25 6.85
CA PHE A 124 10.74 3.01 7.45
C PHE A 124 10.75 3.09 8.99
N THR A 125 11.28 4.16 9.58
CA THR A 125 11.28 4.39 11.04
C THR A 125 9.86 4.42 11.63
N GLU A 126 8.91 5.09 10.97
CA GLU A 126 7.51 5.12 11.41
C GLU A 126 6.85 3.73 11.35
N CYS A 127 7.22 2.91 10.37
CA CYS A 127 6.75 1.52 10.30
C CYS A 127 7.29 0.67 11.46
N ILE A 128 8.55 0.85 11.84
CA ILE A 128 9.13 0.17 13.00
C ILE A 128 8.34 0.54 14.26
N ALA A 129 8.15 1.84 14.50
CA ALA A 129 7.40 2.32 15.66
C ALA A 129 5.97 1.76 15.69
N CYS A 130 5.31 1.72 14.53
CA CYS A 130 3.97 1.16 14.38
C CYS A 130 3.92 -0.35 14.66
N CYS A 131 4.82 -1.14 14.07
CA CYS A 131 4.91 -2.59 14.32
C CYS A 131 5.17 -2.90 15.80
N VAL A 132 6.05 -2.15 16.45
CA VAL A 132 6.41 -2.33 17.86
C VAL A 132 5.22 -2.02 18.77
N SER A 133 4.56 -0.88 18.57
CA SER A 133 3.39 -0.48 19.38
C SER A 133 2.23 -1.48 19.29
N GLN A 134 2.13 -2.23 18.18
CA GLN A 134 1.06 -3.20 17.93
C GLN A 134 1.49 -4.66 18.11
N GLY A 135 2.76 -4.92 18.44
CA GLY A 135 3.29 -6.27 18.62
C GLY A 135 3.39 -7.11 17.33
N GLN A 136 3.39 -6.48 16.14
CA GLN A 136 3.48 -7.15 14.84
C GLN A 136 4.94 -7.45 14.43
N LEU A 137 5.61 -8.26 15.24
CA LEU A 137 7.06 -8.47 15.14
C LEU A 137 7.47 -9.36 13.95
N ASP A 138 6.67 -10.36 13.59
CA ASP A 138 6.96 -11.20 12.42
C ASP A 138 6.96 -10.37 11.13
N THR A 139 6.03 -9.40 11.03
CA THR A 139 5.95 -8.48 9.90
C THR A 139 7.12 -7.49 9.89
N LEU A 140 7.54 -7.03 11.07
CA LEU A 140 8.72 -6.17 11.20
C LEU A 140 10.00 -6.87 10.72
N VAL A 141 10.20 -8.12 11.12
CA VAL A 141 11.36 -8.93 10.67
C VAL A 141 11.34 -9.09 9.16
N MET A 142 10.17 -9.42 8.57
CA MET A 142 10.00 -9.54 7.13
C MET A 142 10.39 -8.23 6.40
N LEU A 143 9.95 -7.07 6.91
CA LEU A 143 10.27 -5.78 6.31
C LEU A 143 11.76 -5.45 6.36
N ILE A 144 12.41 -5.72 7.50
CA ILE A 144 13.84 -5.48 7.66
C ILE A 144 14.66 -6.38 6.72
N GLU A 145 14.30 -7.66 6.59
CA GLU A 145 14.99 -8.60 5.69
C GLU A 145 14.85 -8.21 4.21
N ARG A 146 13.74 -7.57 3.82
CA ARG A 146 13.47 -7.18 2.42
C ARG A 146 13.95 -5.79 2.05
N CYS A 147 14.02 -4.87 3.01
CA CYS A 147 14.80 -3.68 2.81
C CYS A 147 16.27 -4.11 2.74
N ARG A 148 16.88 -4.06 1.56
CA ARG A 148 18.34 -4.24 1.39
C ARG A 148 19.06 -3.03 2.00
N LEU A 149 18.94 -2.88 3.31
CA LEU A 149 19.48 -1.78 4.09
C LEU A 149 20.98 -1.96 4.19
N ASP A 150 21.69 -0.88 4.01
CA ASP A 150 23.11 -0.75 4.28
C ASP A 150 23.33 -0.95 5.80
N ASP A 151 24.47 -1.51 6.21
CA ASP A 151 24.77 -1.82 7.63
C ASP A 151 24.54 -0.63 8.59
N LEU A 152 24.77 0.59 8.10
CA LEU A 152 24.56 1.82 8.86
C LEU A 152 23.06 2.10 9.13
N LEU A 153 22.21 1.78 8.17
CA LEU A 153 20.77 1.97 8.28
C LEU A 153 20.16 0.87 9.16
N ILE A 154 20.66 -0.37 9.07
CA ILE A 154 20.31 -1.46 9.99
C ILE A 154 20.64 -1.07 11.43
N ALA A 155 21.85 -0.57 11.68
CA ALA A 155 22.26 -0.12 13.01
C ALA A 155 21.34 0.99 13.55
N LYS A 156 20.95 1.96 12.71
CA LYS A 156 20.04 3.04 13.10
C LYS A 156 18.63 2.52 13.42
N CYS A 157 18.10 1.64 12.58
CA CYS A 157 16.79 1.00 12.80
C CYS A 157 16.78 0.18 14.09
N TYR A 158 17.90 -0.49 14.38
CA TYR A 158 18.09 -1.23 15.62
C TYR A 158 18.06 -0.33 16.86
N PHE A 159 18.69 0.86 16.82
CA PHE A 159 18.61 1.81 17.95
C PHE A 159 17.19 2.29 18.21
N GLU A 160 16.45 2.67 17.16
CA GLU A 160 15.06 3.12 17.27
C GLU A 160 14.13 1.98 17.73
N TYR A 161 14.36 0.75 17.25
CA TYR A 161 13.65 -0.45 17.67
C TYR A 161 13.91 -0.79 19.15
N ALA A 162 15.18 -0.84 19.59
CA ALA A 162 15.55 -1.13 20.96
C ALA A 162 15.03 -0.06 21.94
N GLU A 163 15.02 1.21 21.53
CA GLU A 163 14.42 2.29 22.33
C GLU A 163 12.91 2.10 22.48
N ALA A 164 12.20 1.79 21.39
CA ALA A 164 10.76 1.54 21.41
C ALA A 164 10.39 0.33 22.28
N VAL A 165 11.20 -0.74 22.23
CA VAL A 165 11.01 -1.95 23.05
C VAL A 165 11.29 -1.69 24.53
N MET A 166 12.33 -0.92 24.84
CA MET A 166 12.62 -0.48 26.22
C MET A 166 11.50 0.38 26.80
N GLN A 167 10.91 1.28 25.99
CA GLN A 167 9.80 2.14 26.41
C GLN A 167 8.49 1.36 26.59
N ALA A 168 8.29 0.26 25.88
CA ALA A 168 7.08 -0.56 25.96
C ALA A 168 7.01 -1.45 27.23
N ASP A 169 8.09 -1.51 28.03
CA ASP A 169 8.24 -2.33 29.26
C ASP A 169 7.66 -3.74 29.14
N ASN A 170 7.87 -4.34 27.96
CA ASN A 170 7.23 -5.59 27.56
C ASN A 170 8.27 -6.70 27.45
N SER A 171 8.25 -7.59 28.44
CA SER A 171 9.19 -8.71 28.56
C SER A 171 9.20 -9.68 27.37
N LYS A 172 8.13 -9.73 26.55
CA LYS A 172 8.14 -10.48 25.29
C LYS A 172 8.92 -9.75 24.21
N LEU A 173 8.74 -8.44 24.07
CA LEU A 173 9.46 -7.62 23.11
C LEU A 173 10.97 -7.70 23.38
N SER A 174 11.40 -7.65 24.65
CA SER A 174 12.81 -7.81 25.03
C SER A 174 13.43 -9.16 24.63
N PHE A 175 12.64 -10.23 24.57
CA PHE A 175 13.10 -11.54 24.10
C PHE A 175 13.32 -11.55 22.58
N TYR A 176 12.39 -10.96 21.83
CA TYR A 176 12.52 -10.81 20.38
C TYR A 176 13.66 -9.88 19.98
N ASP A 177 13.96 -8.85 20.79
CA ASP A 177 15.16 -8.01 20.61
C ASP A 177 16.45 -8.80 20.65
N LEU A 178 16.57 -9.72 21.61
CA LEU A 178 17.74 -10.58 21.76
C LEU A 178 17.88 -11.57 20.60
N GLU A 179 16.76 -12.12 20.12
CA GLU A 179 16.74 -13.02 18.97
C GLU A 179 17.12 -12.28 17.68
N PHE A 180 16.61 -11.06 17.51
CA PHE A 180 16.95 -10.18 16.40
C PHE A 180 18.44 -9.78 16.45
N MET A 181 18.96 -9.37 17.61
CA MET A 181 20.40 -9.12 17.80
C MET A 181 21.25 -10.33 17.43
N ALA A 182 20.86 -11.52 17.88
CA ALA A 182 21.61 -12.75 17.63
C ALA A 182 21.70 -13.09 16.13
N LYS A 183 20.67 -12.76 15.34
CA LYS A 183 20.67 -12.97 13.88
C LYS A 183 21.59 -12.01 13.12
N TRP A 184 21.86 -10.82 13.64
CA TRP A 184 22.62 -9.77 12.96
C TRP A 184 24.06 -9.59 13.44
N ILE A 185 24.42 -10.18 14.60
CA ILE A 185 25.80 -10.20 15.13
C ILE A 185 26.62 -11.39 14.57
N ALA A 186 25.98 -12.38 13.94
CA ALA A 186 26.61 -13.58 13.37
C ALA A 186 26.95 -13.43 11.88
#